data_AF-A0A0F7N9L2-F1
#
_entry.id   AF-A0A0F7N9L2-F1
#
_cell.length_a   1.000
_cell.length_b   1.000
_cell.length_c   1.000
_cell.angle_alpha   90.00
_cell.angle_beta   90.00
_cell.angle_gamma   90.00
#
_symmetry.space_group_name_H-M   'P 1'
#
loop_
_entity.id
_entity.type
_entity.pdbx_description
1 polymer ?
#
loop_
_entity_poly.entity_id
_entity_poly.type
_entity_poly.pdbx_seq_one_letter_code
_entity_poly.pdbx_strand_id
1 'polypeptide(L)'
;MKGLAKGLAVTLRTMTRRSHTAHYPDTLPALPPRSRGVIALFEENCTVCMLCARECPDWCIYIDSHKETVPPAAPGGRERSRNVLDRFAIDFALCMYCGICIEVCPFDALFWSPEFEYAETDILELTHERDRLRDWMWTVPVPPAPDPAGEEPKELGAARKAAEKAEAARVRDAGEPPAGEGDDA
;
A
#
# COMPACT_ATOMS: atom_id res chain seq x y z
N MET A 1 49.36 -31.84 -11.80
CA MET A 1 49.16 -31.65 -10.35
C MET A 1 49.01 -30.20 -9.88
N LYS A 2 49.66 -29.18 -10.50
CA LYS A 2 49.55 -27.77 -10.07
C LYS A 2 48.10 -27.24 -9.95
N GLY A 3 47.20 -27.68 -10.84
CA GLY A 3 45.78 -27.31 -10.77
C GLY A 3 45.05 -27.85 -9.53
N LEU A 4 45.30 -29.11 -9.17
CA LEU A 4 44.72 -29.74 -7.98
C LEU A 4 45.18 -29.04 -6.69
N ALA A 5 46.49 -28.76 -6.58
CA ALA A 5 47.04 -28.03 -5.45
C ALA A 5 46.47 -26.62 -5.32
N LYS A 6 46.27 -25.93 -6.45
CA LYS A 6 45.65 -24.60 -6.48
C LYS A 6 44.17 -24.64 -6.04
N GLY A 7 43.41 -25.66 -6.44
CA GLY A 7 42.02 -25.86 -6.01
C GLY A 7 41.89 -26.17 -4.51
N LEU A 8 42.77 -27.04 -3.99
CA LEU A 8 42.84 -27.32 -2.55
C LEU A 8 43.23 -26.08 -1.75
N ALA A 9 44.16 -25.26 -2.25
CA ALA A 9 44.55 -24.01 -1.60
C ALA A 9 43.38 -22.99 -1.53
N VAL A 10 42.54 -22.91 -2.58
CA VAL A 10 41.32 -22.08 -2.55
C VAL A 10 40.34 -22.62 -1.50
N THR A 11 40.14 -23.94 -1.47
CA THR A 11 39.24 -24.58 -0.50
C THR A 11 39.69 -24.32 0.94
N LEU A 12 40.98 -24.51 1.24
CA LEU A 12 41.55 -24.26 2.57
C LEU A 12 41.39 -22.79 2.96
N ARG A 13 41.63 -21.85 2.03
CA ARG A 13 41.44 -20.41 2.27
C ARG A 13 39.99 -20.06 2.59
N THR A 14 39.03 -20.68 1.88
CA THR A 14 37.60 -20.46 2.13
C THR A 14 37.17 -21.07 3.46
N MET A 15 37.70 -22.25 3.83
CA MET A 15 37.38 -22.93 5.10
C MET A 15 37.73 -22.09 6.33
N THR A 16 38.79 -21.27 6.25
CA THR A 16 39.20 -20.37 7.35
C THR A 16 38.47 -19.02 7.35
N ARG A 17 37.63 -18.72 6.35
CA ARG A 17 36.85 -17.48 6.35
C ARG A 17 35.65 -17.60 7.27
N ARG A 18 35.21 -16.47 7.82
CA ARG A 18 33.95 -16.37 8.58
C ARG A 18 32.78 -16.74 7.66
N SER A 19 31.83 -17.52 8.19
CA SER A 19 30.60 -17.85 7.47
C SER A 19 29.75 -16.59 7.23
N HIS A 20 29.10 -16.53 6.08
CA HIS A 20 28.10 -15.52 5.74
C HIS A 20 26.67 -15.92 6.15
N THR A 21 26.48 -17.10 6.74
CA THR A 21 25.17 -17.60 7.19
C THR A 21 24.54 -16.67 8.22
N ALA A 22 23.26 -16.35 8.02
CA ALA A 22 22.39 -15.79 9.06
C ALA A 22 21.58 -16.94 9.68
N HIS A 23 21.44 -16.94 11.01
CA HIS A 23 20.67 -17.96 11.72
C HIS A 23 19.19 -17.57 11.75
N TYR A 24 18.43 -18.03 10.76
CA TYR A 24 16.98 -17.91 10.76
C TYR A 24 16.37 -18.93 11.75
N PRO A 25 15.35 -18.60 12.56
CA PRO A 25 14.58 -17.34 12.60
C PRO A 25 15.17 -16.23 13.51
N ASP A 26 16.23 -16.49 14.26
CA ASP A 26 16.80 -15.53 15.24
C ASP A 26 17.36 -14.25 14.60
N THR A 27 17.79 -14.34 13.33
CA THR A 27 18.29 -13.21 12.52
C THR A 27 17.50 -13.14 11.22
N LEU A 28 16.65 -12.12 11.11
CA LEU A 28 15.84 -11.84 9.92
C LEU A 28 16.67 -11.17 8.81
N PRO A 29 16.31 -11.37 7.53
CA PRO A 29 16.95 -10.68 6.42
C PRO A 29 16.67 -9.17 6.46
N ALA A 30 17.67 -8.37 6.10
CA ALA A 30 17.47 -6.94 5.89
C ALA A 30 16.77 -6.70 4.54
N LEU A 31 15.47 -6.46 4.57
CA LEU A 31 14.66 -6.21 3.38
C LEU A 31 14.75 -4.75 2.92
N PRO A 32 14.88 -4.48 1.61
CA PRO A 32 14.73 -3.14 1.07
C PRO A 32 13.34 -2.54 1.36
N PRO A 33 13.19 -1.20 1.44
CA PRO A 33 11.90 -0.55 1.72
C PRO A 33 10.79 -0.82 0.68
N ARG A 34 11.16 -1.16 -0.57
CA ARG A 34 10.23 -1.47 -1.66
C ARG A 34 10.09 -2.97 -1.92
N SER A 35 10.34 -3.78 -0.89
CA SER A 35 10.15 -5.24 -0.97
C SER A 35 8.69 -5.57 -1.24
N ARG A 36 8.48 -6.64 -2.02
CA ARG A 36 7.15 -7.16 -2.37
C ARG A 36 6.89 -8.42 -1.55
N GLY A 37 6.33 -8.25 -0.36
CA GLY A 37 5.86 -9.36 0.48
C GLY A 37 4.43 -9.73 0.10
N VAL A 38 3.52 -9.65 1.06
CA VAL A 38 2.09 -9.83 0.87
C VAL A 38 1.43 -8.53 0.38
N ILE A 39 0.29 -8.66 -0.31
CA ILE A 39 -0.53 -7.53 -0.72
C ILE A 39 -1.51 -7.21 0.42
N ALA A 40 -1.53 -5.95 0.85
CA ALA A 40 -2.50 -5.41 1.80
C ALA A 40 -3.64 -4.68 1.09
N LEU A 41 -4.81 -4.65 1.71
CA LEU A 41 -6.01 -3.97 1.20
C LEU A 41 -6.47 -2.88 2.19
N PHE A 42 -6.64 -1.67 1.68
CA PHE A 42 -7.38 -0.61 2.35
C PHE A 42 -8.76 -0.50 1.69
N GLU A 43 -9.73 -1.23 2.25
CA GLU A 43 -11.03 -1.46 1.64
C GLU A 43 -11.84 -0.18 1.42
N GLU A 44 -11.67 0.82 2.27
CA GLU A 44 -12.37 2.10 2.21
C GLU A 44 -12.04 2.89 0.92
N ASN A 45 -10.86 2.63 0.35
CA ASN A 45 -10.42 3.20 -0.92
C ASN A 45 -10.88 2.39 -2.14
N CYS A 46 -11.31 1.14 -1.96
CA CYS A 46 -11.74 0.30 -3.08
C CYS A 46 -13.11 0.75 -3.61
N THR A 47 -13.17 1.13 -4.89
CA THR A 47 -14.40 1.56 -5.57
C THR A 47 -15.03 0.49 -6.47
N VAL A 48 -14.49 -0.74 -6.44
CA VAL A 48 -14.91 -1.85 -7.30
C VAL A 48 -14.84 -1.51 -8.80
N CYS A 49 -13.79 -0.80 -9.23
CA CYS A 49 -13.56 -0.48 -10.65
C CYS A 49 -13.13 -1.71 -11.50
N MET A 50 -12.76 -2.81 -10.82
CA MET A 50 -12.27 -4.07 -11.40
C MET A 50 -10.99 -3.94 -12.23
N LEU A 51 -10.24 -2.83 -12.14
CA LEU A 51 -9.00 -2.66 -12.89
C LEU A 51 -7.91 -3.63 -12.44
N CYS A 52 -7.70 -3.76 -11.13
CA CYS A 52 -6.72 -4.68 -10.57
C CYS A 52 -6.98 -6.15 -10.96
N ALA A 53 -8.25 -6.58 -10.95
CA ALA A 53 -8.63 -7.94 -11.35
C ALA A 53 -8.45 -8.18 -12.85
N ARG A 54 -8.81 -7.21 -13.70
CA ARG A 54 -8.65 -7.33 -15.17
C ARG A 54 -7.20 -7.32 -15.63
N GLU A 55 -6.34 -6.55 -14.95
CA GLU A 55 -4.93 -6.42 -15.32
C GLU A 55 -4.04 -7.49 -14.66
N CYS A 56 -4.56 -8.23 -13.67
CA CYS A 56 -3.81 -9.32 -13.06
C CYS A 56 -3.46 -10.36 -14.14
N PRO A 57 -2.16 -10.67 -14.38
CA PRO A 57 -1.77 -11.62 -15.43
C PRO A 57 -2.23 -13.05 -15.13
N ASP A 58 -2.34 -13.41 -13.85
CA ASP A 58 -2.74 -14.75 -13.39
C ASP A 58 -4.23 -14.85 -13.05
N TRP A 59 -4.96 -13.73 -13.08
CA TRP A 59 -6.39 -13.66 -12.76
C TRP A 59 -6.72 -14.18 -11.35
N CYS A 60 -5.82 -13.96 -10.40
CA CYS A 60 -5.90 -14.46 -9.02
C CYS A 60 -6.75 -13.61 -8.06
N ILE A 61 -7.44 -12.58 -8.56
CA ILE A 61 -8.21 -11.63 -7.73
C ILE A 61 -9.71 -11.87 -7.94
N TYR A 62 -10.43 -12.15 -6.86
CA TYR A 62 -11.88 -12.33 -6.84
C TYR A 62 -12.55 -11.11 -6.20
N ILE A 63 -13.52 -10.52 -6.90
CA ILE A 63 -14.24 -9.34 -6.43
C ILE A 63 -15.73 -9.53 -6.68
N ASP A 64 -16.52 -9.45 -5.61
CA ASP A 64 -17.98 -9.41 -5.67
C ASP A 64 -18.47 -8.04 -5.21
N SER A 65 -19.57 -7.55 -5.81
CA SER A 65 -20.13 -6.25 -5.49
C SER A 65 -21.61 -6.16 -5.84
N HIS A 66 -22.32 -5.28 -5.13
CA HIS A 66 -23.69 -4.90 -5.45
C HIS A 66 -23.80 -3.39 -5.67
N LYS A 67 -24.95 -2.96 -6.20
CA LYS A 67 -25.24 -1.56 -6.46
C LYS A 67 -26.19 -1.02 -5.40
N GLU A 68 -25.81 0.11 -4.82
CA GLU A 68 -26.67 0.92 -3.96
C GLU A 68 -27.02 2.24 -4.63
N THR A 69 -28.23 2.72 -4.38
CA THR A 69 -28.69 4.05 -4.81
C THR A 69 -28.36 5.05 -3.72
N VAL A 70 -27.54 6.04 -4.04
CA VAL A 70 -27.13 7.10 -3.13
C VAL A 70 -27.96 8.35 -3.41
N PRO A 71 -28.55 8.97 -2.36
CA PRO A 71 -29.30 10.19 -2.53
C PRO A 71 -28.42 11.32 -3.06
N PRO A 72 -29.02 12.33 -3.71
CA PRO A 72 -28.27 13.44 -4.26
C PRO A 72 -27.57 14.25 -3.16
N ALA A 73 -26.33 14.68 -3.42
CA ALA A 73 -25.57 15.52 -2.48
C ALA A 73 -26.16 16.94 -2.31
N ALA A 74 -26.99 17.38 -3.27
CA ALA A 74 -27.66 18.67 -3.24
C ALA A 74 -29.17 18.51 -3.51
N PRO A 75 -30.03 19.34 -2.89
CA PRO A 75 -31.46 19.34 -3.15
C PRO A 75 -31.75 19.52 -4.65
N GLY A 76 -32.58 18.64 -5.23
CA GLY A 76 -32.93 18.66 -6.65
C GLY A 76 -31.96 17.92 -7.59
N GLY A 77 -30.92 17.27 -7.05
CA GLY A 77 -30.03 16.42 -7.85
C GLY A 77 -30.66 15.06 -8.21
N ARG A 78 -30.03 14.36 -9.16
CA ARG A 78 -30.42 13.00 -9.57
C ARG A 78 -29.80 11.95 -8.64
N GLU A 79 -30.57 10.92 -8.32
CA GLU A 79 -30.07 9.71 -7.65
C GLU A 79 -28.95 9.06 -8.47
N ARG A 80 -27.89 8.63 -7.78
CA ARG A 80 -26.72 7.99 -8.41
C ARG A 80 -26.54 6.58 -7.89
N SER A 81 -26.13 5.67 -8.75
CA SER A 81 -25.75 4.32 -8.33
C SER A 81 -24.27 4.30 -7.95
N ARG A 82 -23.93 3.62 -6.86
CA ARG A 82 -22.56 3.34 -6.41
C ARG A 82 -22.40 1.83 -6.25
N ASN A 83 -21.25 1.30 -6.67
CA ASN A 83 -20.88 -0.08 -6.36
C ASN A 83 -20.33 -0.14 -4.92
N VAL A 84 -20.79 -1.14 -4.16
CA VAL A 84 -20.31 -1.46 -2.81
C VAL A 84 -19.62 -2.81 -2.86
N LEU A 85 -18.45 -2.90 -2.23
CA LEU A 85 -17.61 -4.09 -2.21
C LEU A 85 -18.20 -5.12 -1.25
N ASP A 86 -18.54 -6.31 -1.75
CA ASP A 86 -19.03 -7.42 -0.94
C ASP A 86 -17.91 -8.37 -0.54
N ARG A 87 -17.06 -8.70 -1.52
CA ARG A 87 -15.92 -9.60 -1.34
C ARG A 87 -14.72 -9.09 -2.11
N PHE A 88 -13.55 -9.24 -1.51
CA PHE A 88 -12.27 -9.06 -2.18
C PHE A 88 -11.34 -10.16 -1.67
N ALA A 89 -10.83 -10.99 -2.57
CA ALA A 89 -9.90 -12.06 -2.21
C ALA A 89 -8.76 -12.13 -3.22
N ILE A 90 -7.58 -12.54 -2.75
CA ILE A 90 -6.42 -12.84 -3.59
C ILE A 90 -6.00 -14.27 -3.32
N ASP A 91 -5.91 -15.07 -4.37
CA ASP A 91 -5.31 -16.41 -4.30
C ASP A 91 -3.78 -16.29 -4.47
N PHE A 92 -3.07 -16.40 -3.35
CA PHE A 92 -1.61 -16.35 -3.32
C PHE A 92 -0.95 -17.65 -3.80
N ALA A 93 -1.69 -18.73 -4.02
CA ALA A 93 -1.18 -19.91 -4.73
C ALA A 93 -1.05 -19.66 -6.25
N LEU A 94 -1.79 -18.67 -6.78
CA LEU A 94 -1.73 -18.26 -8.18
C LEU A 94 -0.93 -16.97 -8.41
N CYS A 95 -0.91 -16.05 -7.45
CA CYS A 95 -0.26 -14.75 -7.59
C CYS A 95 1.25 -14.86 -7.88
N MET A 96 1.72 -14.23 -8.96
CA MET A 96 3.17 -14.14 -9.26
C MET A 96 3.90 -12.92 -8.65
N TYR A 97 3.25 -12.15 -7.78
CA TYR A 97 3.83 -10.96 -7.10
C TYR A 97 4.36 -9.86 -8.05
N CYS A 98 3.71 -9.70 -9.21
CA CYS A 98 4.12 -8.73 -10.24
C CYS A 98 3.88 -7.26 -9.84
N GLY A 99 2.93 -6.99 -8.93
CA GLY A 99 2.58 -5.65 -8.44
C GLY A 99 1.72 -4.81 -9.38
N ILE A 100 1.31 -5.35 -10.52
CA ILE A 100 0.51 -4.60 -11.50
C ILE A 100 -0.82 -4.16 -10.89
N CYS A 101 -1.48 -5.00 -10.08
CA CYS A 101 -2.72 -4.65 -9.39
C CYS A 101 -2.60 -3.42 -8.47
N ILE A 102 -1.43 -3.19 -7.90
CA ILE A 102 -1.14 -2.03 -7.05
C ILE A 102 -0.97 -0.78 -7.93
N GLU A 103 -0.12 -0.87 -8.96
CA GLU A 103 0.17 0.26 -9.85
C GLU A 103 -1.05 0.74 -10.65
N VAL A 104 -1.94 -0.18 -11.05
CA VAL A 104 -3.15 0.19 -11.80
C VAL A 104 -4.31 0.62 -10.94
N CYS A 105 -4.21 0.49 -9.61
CA CYS A 105 -5.28 0.91 -8.71
C CYS A 105 -5.30 2.44 -8.66
N PRO A 106 -6.31 3.13 -9.22
CA PRO A 106 -6.29 4.59 -9.30
C PRO A 106 -6.77 5.26 -8.00
N PHE A 107 -7.01 4.47 -6.96
CA PHE A 107 -7.55 4.91 -5.68
C PHE A 107 -6.66 4.50 -4.50
N ASP A 108 -5.46 3.95 -4.77
CA ASP A 108 -4.54 3.48 -3.72
C ASP A 108 -5.24 2.57 -2.70
N ALA A 109 -5.91 1.52 -3.18
CA ALA A 109 -6.57 0.54 -2.32
C ALA A 109 -5.68 -0.66 -1.99
N LEU A 110 -4.62 -0.90 -2.77
CA LEU A 110 -3.72 -2.04 -2.61
C LEU A 110 -2.30 -1.56 -2.34
N PHE A 111 -1.60 -2.23 -1.43
CA PHE A 111 -0.24 -1.85 -1.03
C PHE A 111 0.65 -3.08 -0.83
N TRP A 112 1.96 -2.87 -0.93
CA TRP A 112 2.93 -3.87 -0.50
C TRP A 112 3.16 -3.79 1.00
N SER A 113 2.92 -4.90 1.69
CA SER A 113 3.45 -5.16 3.01
C SER A 113 4.79 -5.90 2.89
N PRO A 114 5.76 -5.67 3.80
CA PRO A 114 7.03 -6.37 3.80
C PRO A 114 6.89 -7.80 4.35
N GLU A 115 5.74 -8.17 4.90
CA GLU A 115 5.48 -9.49 5.46
C GLU A 115 5.58 -10.56 4.37
N PHE A 116 6.44 -11.55 4.58
CA PHE A 116 6.71 -12.65 3.64
C PHE A 116 6.51 -14.03 4.27
N GLU A 117 6.25 -14.08 5.58
CA GLU A 117 6.19 -15.29 6.39
C GLU A 117 4.73 -15.70 6.67
N TYR A 118 3.97 -15.97 5.61
CA TYR A 118 2.56 -16.38 5.70
C TYR A 118 2.31 -17.75 5.05
N ALA A 119 3.29 -18.66 5.18
CA ALA A 119 3.12 -20.02 4.69
C ALA A 119 1.98 -20.72 5.45
N GLU A 120 1.06 -21.32 4.71
CA GLU A 120 -0.07 -22.08 5.24
C GLU A 120 0.11 -23.58 4.98
N THR A 121 -0.68 -24.40 5.68
CA THR A 121 -0.57 -25.88 5.59
C THR A 121 -1.50 -26.48 4.54
N ASP A 122 -2.60 -25.80 4.23
CA ASP A 122 -3.51 -26.12 3.13
C ASP A 122 -3.40 -25.04 2.03
N ILE A 123 -3.51 -25.46 0.77
CA ILE A 123 -3.55 -24.54 -0.37
C ILE A 123 -4.77 -23.63 -0.32
N LEU A 124 -5.89 -24.11 0.24
CA LEU A 124 -7.11 -23.31 0.37
C LEU A 124 -6.92 -22.11 1.32
N GLU A 125 -5.99 -22.21 2.26
CA GLU A 125 -5.65 -21.15 3.21
C GLU A 125 -4.83 -20.02 2.56
N LEU A 126 -4.21 -20.26 1.40
CA LEU A 126 -3.50 -19.23 0.62
C LEU A 126 -4.45 -18.28 -0.14
N THR A 127 -5.75 -18.57 -0.15
CA THR A 127 -6.75 -17.59 -0.60
C THR A 127 -7.05 -16.64 0.54
N HIS A 128 -6.41 -15.48 0.54
CA HIS A 128 -6.63 -14.48 1.58
C HIS A 128 -7.86 -13.63 1.23
N GLU A 129 -8.87 -13.73 2.08
CA GLU A 129 -10.07 -12.89 2.02
C GLU A 129 -9.80 -11.46 2.53
N ARG A 130 -10.77 -10.58 2.30
CA ARG A 130 -10.72 -9.13 2.54
C ARG A 130 -10.16 -8.77 3.92
N ASP A 131 -10.63 -9.44 4.97
CA ASP A 131 -10.24 -9.12 6.35
C ASP A 131 -8.77 -9.48 6.61
N ARG A 132 -8.27 -10.60 6.05
CA ARG A 132 -6.85 -10.98 6.12
C ARG A 132 -5.97 -9.99 5.36
N LEU A 133 -6.42 -9.53 4.19
CA LEU A 133 -5.72 -8.49 3.42
C LEU A 133 -5.71 -7.14 4.15
N ARG A 134 -6.79 -6.84 4.89
CA ARG A 134 -6.91 -5.63 5.72
C ARG A 134 -5.93 -5.66 6.90
N ASP A 135 -5.75 -6.80 7.54
CA ASP A 135 -4.81 -6.93 8.65
C ASP A 135 -3.38 -6.59 8.24
N TRP A 136 -2.98 -6.95 7.02
CA TRP A 136 -1.66 -6.61 6.49
C TRP A 136 -1.45 -5.10 6.28
N MET A 137 -2.52 -4.30 6.19
CA MET A 137 -2.41 -2.85 6.01
C MET A 137 -1.62 -2.19 7.13
N TRP A 138 -1.69 -2.75 8.35
CA TRP A 138 -0.97 -2.23 9.52
C TRP A 138 0.54 -2.43 9.47
N THR A 139 1.02 -3.27 8.54
CA THR A 139 2.45 -3.54 8.33
C THR A 139 3.02 -2.79 7.12
N VAL A 140 2.18 -2.07 6.37
CA VAL A 140 2.61 -1.29 5.21
C VAL A 140 3.51 -0.13 5.67
N PRO A 141 4.77 -0.05 5.20
CA PRO A 141 5.65 1.04 5.57
C PRO A 141 5.20 2.35 4.92
N VAL A 142 5.49 3.45 5.59
CA VAL A 142 5.30 4.78 5.01
C VAL A 142 6.09 4.88 3.69
N PRO A 143 5.48 5.42 2.61
CA PRO A 143 6.17 5.61 1.34
C PRO A 143 7.52 6.33 1.55
N PRO A 144 8.61 5.84 0.94
CA PRO A 144 9.90 6.49 1.07
C PRO A 144 9.83 7.91 0.51
N ALA A 145 10.59 8.82 1.12
CA ALA A 145 10.67 10.20 0.65
C ALA A 145 11.04 10.25 -0.84
N PRO A 146 10.47 11.19 -1.62
CA PRO A 146 10.89 11.42 -2.99
C PRO A 146 12.40 11.66 -3.09
N ASP A 147 13.01 11.26 -4.20
CA ASP A 147 14.42 11.53 -4.47
C ASP A 147 14.65 13.05 -4.38
N PRO A 148 15.60 13.55 -3.57
CA PRO A 148 15.89 14.98 -3.47
C PRO A 148 16.33 15.62 -4.79
N ALA A 149 16.85 14.82 -5.74
CA ALA A 149 17.18 15.29 -7.09
C ALA A 149 16.00 15.17 -8.08
N GLY A 150 14.89 14.58 -7.67
CA GLY A 150 13.68 14.42 -8.47
C GLY A 150 12.81 15.69 -8.50
N GLU A 151 11.94 15.79 -9.50
CA GLU A 151 10.91 16.83 -9.52
C GLU A 151 9.91 16.58 -8.38
N GLU A 152 9.58 17.64 -7.64
CA GLU A 152 8.65 17.53 -6.51
C GLU A 152 7.27 17.07 -7.03
N PRO A 153 6.66 16.02 -6.47
CA PRO A 153 5.31 15.61 -6.82
C PRO A 153 4.33 16.78 -6.73
N LYS A 154 3.55 16.99 -7.80
CA LYS A 154 2.56 18.09 -7.87
C LYS A 154 1.57 18.06 -6.71
N GLU A 155 1.21 16.86 -6.27
CA GLU A 155 0.41 16.56 -5.08
C GLU A 155 0.96 17.27 -3.82
N LEU A 156 2.27 17.16 -3.56
CA LEU A 156 2.93 17.76 -2.39
C LEU A 156 2.95 19.29 -2.48
N GLY A 157 3.23 19.82 -3.67
CA GLY A 157 3.18 21.26 -3.92
C GLY A 157 1.76 21.84 -3.75
N ALA A 158 0.74 21.11 -4.20
CA ALA A 158 -0.66 21.50 -4.03
C ALA A 158 -1.10 21.40 -2.56
N ALA A 159 -0.72 20.32 -1.86
CA ALA A 159 -1.01 20.12 -0.45
C ALA A 159 -0.37 21.20 0.43
N ARG A 160 0.90 21.56 0.18
CA ARG A 160 1.57 22.66 0.88
C ARG A 160 0.82 23.98 0.68
N LYS A 161 0.48 24.33 -0.55
CA LYS A 161 -0.32 25.55 -0.85
C LYS A 161 -1.69 25.53 -0.16
N ALA A 162 -2.35 24.38 -0.15
CA ALA A 162 -3.64 24.22 0.54
C ALA A 162 -3.49 24.39 2.06
N ALA A 163 -2.44 23.82 2.65
CA ALA A 163 -2.14 23.95 4.08
C ALA A 163 -1.79 25.40 4.44
N GLU A 164 -0.96 26.08 3.66
CA GLU A 164 -0.65 27.51 3.82
C GLU A 164 -1.91 28.38 3.73
N LYS A 165 -2.79 28.10 2.76
CA LYS A 165 -4.07 28.81 2.62
C LYS A 165 -5.01 28.54 3.79
N ALA A 166 -5.07 27.30 4.27
CA ALA A 166 -5.87 26.93 5.43
C ALA A 166 -5.36 27.61 6.70
N GLU A 167 -4.03 27.68 6.89
CA GLU A 167 -3.40 28.38 8.01
C GLU A 167 -3.65 29.89 7.93
N ALA A 168 -3.48 30.50 6.76
CA ALA A 168 -3.78 31.92 6.56
C ALA A 168 -5.27 32.23 6.82
N ALA A 169 -6.18 31.32 6.48
CA ALA A 169 -7.60 31.45 6.80
C ALA A 169 -7.87 31.34 8.30
N ARG A 170 -7.22 30.39 9.00
CA ARG A 170 -7.31 30.23 10.46
C ARG A 170 -6.79 31.46 11.20
N VAL A 171 -5.66 32.00 10.78
CA VAL A 171 -5.06 33.22 11.37
C VAL A 171 -5.97 34.44 11.16
N ARG A 172 -6.59 34.57 9.98
CA ARG A 172 -7.58 35.64 9.71
C ARG A 172 -8.81 35.50 10.61
N ASP A 173 -9.39 34.31 10.71
CA ASP A 173 -10.60 34.08 11.51
C ASP A 173 -10.31 34.21 13.03
N ALA A 174 -9.07 33.98 13.46
CA ALA A 174 -8.63 34.21 14.85
C ALA A 174 -8.30 35.69 15.17
N GLY A 175 -8.24 36.56 14.17
CA GLY A 175 -7.86 37.97 14.30
C GLY A 175 -9.02 38.97 14.35
N GLU A 176 -10.28 38.53 14.20
CA GLU A 176 -11.47 39.39 14.23
C GLU A 176 -12.03 39.44 15.68
N PRO A 177 -11.92 40.57 16.43
CA PRO A 177 -12.66 40.70 17.68
C PRO A 177 -14.17 40.82 17.39
N PRO A 178 -15.06 40.36 18.28
CA PRO A 178 -16.49 40.45 18.05
C PRO A 178 -16.94 41.91 17.92
N ALA A 179 -17.50 42.26 16.77
CA ALA A 179 -18.23 43.51 16.58
C ALA A 179 -19.60 43.40 17.27
N GLY A 180 -19.73 44.06 18.42
CA GLY A 180 -20.96 44.40 19.13
C GLY A 180 -20.60 45.51 20.12
N GLU A 181 -21.37 46.56 20.35
CA GLU A 181 -22.82 46.73 20.28
C GLU A 181 -23.08 48.25 20.22
N GLY A 182 -24.05 48.69 19.42
CA GLY A 182 -24.50 50.08 19.43
C GLY A 182 -25.27 50.37 20.72
N ASP A 183 -24.92 51.47 21.38
CA ASP A 183 -25.65 52.00 22.54
C ASP A 183 -26.61 53.10 22.04
N ASP A 184 -27.91 52.82 22.08
CA ASP A 184 -28.97 53.82 22.03
C ASP A 184 -29.11 54.43 23.44
N ALA A 185 -28.60 55.65 23.66
CA ALA A 185 -29.11 56.68 24.62
C ALA A 185 -28.30 57.99 24.55
#